data_AF-A0A1H2WN96-F1
#
_entry.id   AF-A0A1H2WN96-F1
#
_cell.length_a   1.000
_cell.length_b   1.000
_cell.length_c   1.000
_cell.angle_alpha   90.00
_cell.angle_beta   90.00
_cell.angle_gamma   90.00
#
_symmetry.space_group_name_H-M   'P 1'
#
loop_
_entity.id
_entity.type
_entity.pdbx_description
1 polymer ?
#
loop_
_entity_poly.entity_id
_entity_poly.type
_entity_poly.pdbx_seq_one_letter_code
_entity_poly.pdbx_strand_id
1 'polypeptide(L)' 'MELFWDWEITRRHVFMVGVKGFLTYLKSKYPEMGLYSISTDWLGNRAYSAKVKGSRGDIIIRWRSDTYKCM' A
#
# COMPACT_ATOMS: atom_id res chain seq x y z
N MET A 1 -3.64 -8.48 -7.51
CA MET A 1 -2.71 -7.60 -8.24
C MET A 1 -1.54 -7.25 -7.34
N GLU A 2 -0.31 -7.27 -7.86
CA GLU A 2 0.88 -6.82 -7.11
C GLU A 2 1.36 -5.47 -7.64
N LEU A 3 1.74 -4.57 -6.73
CA LEU A 3 2.27 -3.23 -7.02
C LEU A 3 3.60 -3.02 -6.28
N PHE A 4 4.49 -2.20 -6.84
CA PHE A 4 5.78 -1.87 -6.24
C PHE A 4 5.91 -0.38 -6.00
N TRP A 5 5.78 0.05 -4.75
CA TRP A 5 5.80 1.47 -4.35
C TRP A 5 6.96 1.78 -3.41
N ASP A 6 7.29 3.05 -3.24
CA ASP A 6 8.25 3.48 -2.24
C ASP A 6 7.60 3.52 -0.85
N TRP A 7 8.24 2.88 0.14
CA TRP A 7 7.66 2.76 1.48
C TRP A 7 7.62 4.10 2.21
N GLU A 8 8.66 4.92 2.11
CA GLU A 8 8.72 6.21 2.82
C GLU A 8 7.70 7.20 2.26
N ILE A 9 7.60 7.30 0.94
CA ILE A 9 6.62 8.17 0.27
C ILE A 9 5.20 7.71 0.61
N THR A 10 4.95 6.39 0.53
CA THR A 10 3.63 5.83 0.85
C THR A 10 3.27 6.08 2.31
N ARG A 11 4.18 5.80 3.24
CA ARG A 11 3.98 6.02 4.68
C ARG A 11 3.72 7.49 4.99
N ARG A 12 4.47 8.43 4.41
CA ARG A 12 4.22 9.88 4.56
C ARG A 12 2.84 10.26 4.04
N HIS A 13 2.43 9.74 2.90
CA HIS A 13 1.08 9.97 2.38
C HIS A 13 0.02 9.47 3.37
N VAL A 14 0.15 8.25 3.90
CA VAL A 14 -0.79 7.71 4.89
C VAL A 14 -0.79 8.54 6.19
N PHE A 15 0.35 9.08 6.62
CA PHE A 15 0.38 10.00 7.76
C PHE A 15 -0.42 11.28 7.52
N MET A 16 -0.43 11.80 6.28
CA MET A 16 -1.18 13.02 5.94
C MET A 16 -2.69 12.78 5.81
N VAL A 17 -3.10 11.70 5.14
CA VAL A 17 -4.53 11.46 4.80
C VAL A 17 -5.21 10.42 5.70
N GLY A 18 -4.45 9.77 6.57
CA GLY A 18 -4.88 8.62 7.35
C GLY A 18 -5.08 7.35 6.50
N VAL A 19 -5.19 6.21 7.19
CA VAL A 19 -5.39 4.90 6.54
C VAL A 19 -6.66 4.86 5.71
N LYS A 20 -7.74 5.50 6.19
CA LYS A 20 -9.01 5.60 5.44
C LYS A 20 -8.87 6.44 4.18
N GLY A 21 -8.17 7.57 4.24
CA GLY A 21 -7.91 8.42 3.06
C GLY A 21 -7.09 7.67 2.01
N PHE A 22 -6.10 6.90 2.45
CA PHE A 22 -5.30 6.08 1.56
C PHE A 22 -6.09 4.95 0.90
N LEU A 23 -6.98 4.28 1.64
CA LEU A 23 -7.90 3.30 1.08
C LEU A 23 -8.85 3.93 0.05
N THR A 24 -9.36 5.14 0.31
CA THR A 24 -10.19 5.89 -0.63
C THR A 24 -9.43 6.26 -1.90
N TYR A 25 -8.16 6.67 -1.78
CA TYR A 25 -7.29 6.91 -2.94
C TYR A 25 -7.13 5.65 -3.79
N LEU A 26 -6.86 4.49 -3.16
CA LEU A 26 -6.75 3.22 -3.87
C LEU A 26 -8.06 2.79 -4.54
N LYS A 27 -9.21 2.99 -3.88
CA LYS A 27 -10.53 2.74 -4.46
C LYS A 27 -10.78 3.58 -5.70
N SER A 28 -10.34 4.84 -5.70
CA SER A 28 -10.46 5.73 -6.86
C SER A 28 -9.57 5.29 -8.03
N LYS A 29 -8.36 4.80 -7.71
CA LYS A 29 -7.39 4.35 -8.73
C LYS A 29 -7.69 2.97 -9.31
N TYR A 30 -8.30 2.09 -8.52
CA TYR A 30 -8.62 0.70 -8.88
C TYR A 30 -10.08 0.37 -8.51
N PRO A 31 -11.07 1.09 -9.07
CA PRO A 31 -12.48 0.92 -8.70
C PRO A 31 -13.01 -0.49 -9.00
N GLU A 32 -12.47 -1.14 -10.02
CA GLU A 32 -12.83 -2.49 -10.46
C GLU A 32 -12.51 -3.57 -9.43
N MET A 33 -11.62 -3.30 -8.47
CA MET A 33 -11.17 -4.28 -7.48
C MET A 33 -12.15 -4.41 -6.29
N GLY A 34 -13.05 -3.43 -6.09
CA GLY A 34 -14.01 -3.45 -4.99
C GLY A 34 -13.35 -3.48 -3.60
N LEU A 35 -12.33 -2.64 -3.40
CA LEU A 35 -11.52 -2.62 -2.17
C LEU A 35 -12.34 -2.23 -0.93
N TYR A 36 -12.06 -2.82 0.23
CA TYR A 36 -12.83 -2.52 1.46
C TYR A 36 -12.00 -2.49 2.75
N SER A 37 -10.77 -3.01 2.75
CA SER A 37 -9.91 -3.05 3.94
C SER A 37 -8.43 -3.00 3.57
N ILE A 38 -7.58 -2.54 4.48
CA ILE A 38 -6.13 -2.51 4.33
C ILE A 38 -5.44 -2.89 5.65
N SER A 39 -4.43 -3.75 5.58
CA SER A 39 -3.54 -4.07 6.72
C SER A 39 -2.72 -2.85 7.13
N THR A 40 -2.31 -2.72 8.38
CA THR A 40 -1.54 -1.54 8.86
C THR A 40 -0.16 -1.86 9.43
N ASP A 41 0.21 -3.13 9.61
CA ASP A 41 1.47 -3.54 10.26
C ASP A 41 2.72 -2.98 9.55
N TRP A 42 2.62 -2.82 8.22
CA TRP A 42 3.68 -2.24 7.40
C TRP A 42 3.98 -0.76 7.70
N LEU A 43 3.08 -0.02 8.37
CA LEU A 43 3.35 1.38 8.74
C LEU A 43 4.46 1.51 9.77
N GLY A 44 4.65 0.48 10.61
CA GLY A 44 5.72 0.43 11.60
C GLY A 44 6.95 -0.37 11.14
N ASN A 45 6.80 -1.24 10.14
CA ASN A 45 7.86 -2.16 9.75
C ASN A 45 7.84 -2.45 8.23
N ARG A 46 8.89 -2.00 7.53
CA ARG A 46 9.08 -2.17 6.08
C ARG A 46 9.25 -3.64 5.64
N ALA A 47 9.47 -4.59 6.56
CA ALA A 47 9.50 -6.02 6.22
C ALA A 47 8.14 -6.56 5.75
N TYR A 48 7.03 -5.91 6.16
CA TYR A 48 5.68 -6.31 5.76
C TYR A 48 5.20 -5.54 4.54
N SER A 49 4.61 -6.21 3.56
CA SER A 49 3.87 -5.58 2.46
C SER A 49 2.51 -5.03 2.93
N ALA A 50 1.96 -4.03 2.25
CA ALA A 50 0.58 -3.62 2.47
C ALA A 50 -0.38 -4.52 1.67
N LYS A 51 -1.27 -5.21 2.37
CA LYS A 51 -2.35 -6.00 1.76
C LYS A 51 -3.67 -5.24 1.84
N VAL A 52 -4.30 -5.02 0.69
CA VAL A 52 -5.58 -4.33 0.54
C VAL A 52 -6.59 -5.35 0.04
N LYS A 53 -7.63 -5.61 0.82
CA LYS A 53 -8.64 -6.61 0.48
C LYS A 53 -9.70 -6.01 -0.45
N GLY A 54 -10.08 -6.77 -1.47
CA GLY A 54 -11.14 -6.42 -2.42
C GLY A 54 -12.06 -7.58 -2.73
N SER A 55 -13.29 -7.28 -3.17
CA SER A 55 -14.29 -8.30 -3.50
C SER A 55 -13.97 -9.07 -4.79
N ARG A 56 -13.15 -8.49 -5.67
CA ARG A 56 -12.73 -9.08 -6.95
C ARG A 56 -11.25 -9.46 -6.98
N GLY A 57 -10.60 -9.43 -5.83
CA GLY A 57 -9.18 -9.72 -5.65
C GLY A 57 -8.50 -8.72 -4.73
N ASP A 58 -7.35 -9.12 -4.22
CA ASP A 58 -6.56 -8.29 -3.32
C ASP A 58 -5.49 -7.50 -4.10
N ILE A 59 -5.12 -6.34 -3.57
CA ILE A 59 -3.92 -5.61 -3.97
C ILE A 59 -2.84 -5.84 -2.93
N ILE A 60 -1.67 -6.32 -3.36
CA ILE A 60 -0.48 -6.42 -2.53
C ILE A 60 0.51 -5.35 -2.98
N ILE A 61 0.78 -4.38 -2.12
CA ILE A 61 1.80 -3.36 -2.35
C ILE A 61 3.08 -3.84 -1.67
N ARG A 62 4.05 -4.24 -2.47
CA ARG A 62 5.42 -4.50 -2.04
C ARG A 62 6.23 -3.22 -2.12
N TRP A 63 7.28 -3.16 -1.32
CA TRP A 63 8.16 -2.00 -1.34
C TRP A 63 9.24 -2.22 -2.37
N ARG A 64 9.49 -1.18 -3.19
CA ARG A 64 10.75 -1.10 -3.92
C ARG A 64 11.84 -1.14 -2.87
N SER A 65 12.69 -2.17 -2.91
CA SER A 65 13.93 -2.13 -2.15
C SER A 65 14.71 -0.92 -2.64
N ASP A 66 15.38 -0.24 -1.73
CA ASP A 66 16.44 0.67 -2.13
C ASP A 66 17.38 -0.10 -3.06
N THR A 67 17.42 0.29 -4.32
CA THR A 67 18.50 -0.05 -5.25
C THR A 67 19.83 0.62 -4.82
N TYR A 68 20.04 0.83 -3.52
CA TYR A 68 21.13 1.59 -2.91
C TYR A 68 21.80 0.87 -1.73
N LYS A 69 21.81 -0.47 -1.71
CA LYS A 69 22.73 -1.26 -0.87
C LYS A 69 23.18 -2.53 -1.58
N CYS A 70 23.96 -2.36 -2.64
CA CYS A 70 24.96 -3.32 -3.15
C CYS A 70 25.77 -2.63 -4.26
N MET A 71 26.52 -1.60 -3.88
CA MET A 71 27.80 -1.25 -4.50
C MET A 71 28.79 -0.99 -3.37
#